data_AF-A0A8T6NQP2-F1
#
_entry.id   AF-A0A8T6NQP2-F1
#
_cell.length_a   1.000
_cell.length_b   1.000
_cell.length_c   1.000
_cell.angle_alpha   90.00
_cell.angle_beta   90.00
_cell.angle_gamma   90.00
#
_symmetry.space_group_name_H-M   'P 1'
#
loop_
_entity.id
_entity.type
_entity.pdbx_description
1 polymer ?
#
loop_
_entity_poly.entity_id
_entity_poly.type
_entity_poly.pdbx_seq_one_letter_code
_entity_poly.pdbx_strand_id
1 'polypeptide(L)'
;MALIKGLWGIARPNQVVSVLMVFILGILGAWALGGQPAVVPVVWATAIVLLLTVSIHYVNEYADVETDSLTERTPYSGGSGVLPSGAVPRDVVMPSLGLWASSSN
;
A
#
# COMPACT_ATOMS: atom_id res chain seq x y z
N MET A 1 1.09 19.82 -5.26
CA MET A 1 0.95 18.84 -6.36
C MET A 1 2.01 17.74 -6.30
N ALA A 2 3.31 18.07 -6.15
CA ALA A 2 4.39 17.07 -6.08
C ALA A 2 4.26 16.10 -4.90
N LEU A 3 4.00 16.60 -3.69
CA LEU A 3 3.83 15.76 -2.49
C LEU A 3 2.70 14.72 -2.65
N ILE A 4 1.51 15.15 -3.10
CA ILE A 4 0.36 14.25 -3.31
C ILE A 4 0.69 13.16 -4.34
N LYS A 5 1.37 13.52 -5.44
CA LYS A 5 1.82 12.54 -6.45
C LYS A 5 2.85 11.56 -5.88
N GLY A 6 3.75 12.04 -5.02
CA GLY A 6 4.72 11.20 -4.32
C GLY A 6 4.03 10.22 -3.36
N LEU A 7 3.14 10.71 -2.49
CA LEU A 7 2.33 9.88 -1.59
C LEU A 7 1.48 8.85 -2.35
N TRP A 8 0.91 9.24 -3.49
CA TRP A 8 0.23 8.31 -4.39
C TRP A 8 1.16 7.25 -4.96
N GLY A 9 2.40 7.61 -5.31
CA GLY A 9 3.43 6.68 -5.74
C GLY A 9 3.78 5.65 -4.66
N ILE A 10 3.96 6.11 -3.42
CA ILE A 10 4.25 5.25 -2.26
C ILE A 10 3.11 4.25 -1.99
N ALA A 11 1.87 4.62 -2.28
CA ALA A 11 0.72 3.70 -2.16
C ALA A 11 0.76 2.50 -3.12
N ARG A 12 1.65 2.51 -4.12
CA ARG A 12 1.83 1.45 -5.14
C ARG A 12 0.49 0.98 -5.76
N PRO A 13 -0.22 1.84 -6.50
CA PRO A 13 -1.57 1.55 -7.01
C PRO A 13 -1.66 0.26 -7.82
N ASN A 14 -0.63 -0.08 -8.61
CA ASN A 14 -0.59 -1.34 -9.35
C ASN A 14 -0.60 -2.57 -8.43
N GLN A 15 0.09 -2.51 -7.29
CA GLN A 15 0.15 -3.59 -6.31
C GLN A 15 -1.16 -3.68 -5.52
N VAL A 16 -1.76 -2.54 -5.18
CA VAL A 16 -3.10 -2.49 -4.57
C VAL A 16 -4.13 -3.16 -5.48
N VAL A 17 -4.11 -2.86 -6.79
CA VAL A 17 -4.98 -3.53 -7.77
C VAL A 17 -4.73 -5.04 -7.78
N SER A 18 -3.46 -5.49 -7.80
CA SER A 18 -3.15 -6.93 -7.73
C SER A 18 -3.71 -7.61 -6.49
N VAL A 19 -3.60 -6.98 -5.31
CA VAL A 19 -4.18 -7.52 -4.06
C VAL A 19 -5.70 -7.60 -4.15
N LEU A 20 -6.35 -6.55 -4.66
CA LEU A 20 -7.80 -6.55 -4.87
C LEU A 20 -8.24 -7.65 -5.84
N MET A 21 -7.48 -7.94 -6.90
CA MET A 21 -7.81 -9.02 -7.82
C MET A 21 -7.82 -10.39 -7.12
N VAL A 22 -6.83 -10.66 -6.26
CA VAL A 22 -6.77 -11.90 -5.48
C VAL A 22 -7.91 -11.96 -4.45
N PHE A 23 -8.23 -10.83 -3.81
CA PHE A 23 -9.36 -10.74 -2.89
C PHE A 23 -10.71 -11.02 -3.58
N ILE A 24 -10.93 -10.43 -4.75
CA ILE A 24 -12.11 -10.67 -5.59
C ILE A 24 -12.18 -12.13 -6.02
N LEU A 25 -11.05 -12.74 -6.42
CA LEU A 25 -11.00 -14.15 -6.75
C LEU A 25 -11.46 -15.03 -5.56
N GLY A 26 -11.09 -14.67 -4.33
CA GLY A 26 -11.57 -15.36 -3.12
C GLY A 26 -13.09 -15.26 -2.93
N ILE A 27 -13.67 -14.08 -3.17
CA ILE A 27 -15.13 -13.86 -3.11
C ILE A 27 -15.84 -14.71 -4.18
N LEU A 28 -15.32 -14.69 -5.41
CA LEU A 28 -15.86 -15.49 -6.51
C LEU A 28 -15.74 -16.99 -6.23
N GLY A 29 -14.63 -17.43 -5.64
CA GLY A 29 -14.45 -18.81 -5.20
C GLY A 29 -15.47 -19.24 -4.15
N ALA A 30 -15.71 -18.39 -3.14
CA ALA A 30 -16.74 -18.64 -2.13
C ALA A 30 -18.13 -18.78 -2.76
N TRP A 31 -18.46 -17.90 -3.73
CA TRP A 31 -19.73 -17.98 -4.46
C TRP A 31 -19.84 -19.25 -5.32
N ALA A 32 -18.77 -19.61 -6.05
CA ALA A 32 -18.71 -20.81 -6.89
C ALA A 32 -18.88 -22.11 -6.08
N LEU A 33 -18.48 -22.11 -4.80
CA LEU A 33 -18.65 -23.24 -3.88
C LEU A 33 -20.02 -23.25 -3.17
N GLY A 34 -20.97 -22.42 -3.61
CA GLY A 34 -22.33 -22.35 -3.05
C GLY A 34 -22.48 -21.42 -1.84
N GLY A 35 -21.42 -20.69 -1.48
CA GLY A 35 -21.49 -19.64 -0.47
C GLY A 35 -22.30 -18.43 -0.95
N GLN A 36 -22.77 -17.62 0.00
CA GLN A 36 -23.49 -16.37 -0.28
C GLN A 36 -22.76 -15.21 0.40
N PRO A 37 -21.72 -14.65 -0.24
CA PRO A 37 -20.96 -13.53 0.32
C PRO A 37 -21.90 -12.33 0.54
N ALA A 38 -22.12 -11.96 1.80
CA ALA A 38 -22.97 -10.83 2.14
C ALA A 38 -22.28 -9.52 1.75
N VAL A 39 -23.04 -8.60 1.18
CA VAL A 39 -22.54 -7.32 0.66
C VAL A 39 -21.85 -6.48 1.74
N VAL A 40 -22.47 -6.35 2.92
CA VAL A 40 -21.93 -5.51 4.00
C VAL A 40 -20.57 -6.01 4.50
N PRO A 41 -20.38 -7.30 4.85
CA PRO A 41 -19.06 -7.84 5.16
C PRO A 41 -18.04 -7.68 4.02
N VAL A 42 -18.44 -7.88 2.76
CA VAL A 42 -17.54 -7.71 1.61
C VAL A 42 -17.05 -6.27 1.48
N VAL A 43 -17.92 -5.28 1.66
CA VAL A 43 -17.55 -3.86 1.63
C VAL A 43 -16.55 -3.54 2.75
N TRP A 44 -16.83 -3.98 3.98
CA TRP A 44 -15.92 -3.76 5.10
C TRP A 44 -14.58 -4.46 4.92
N ALA A 45 -14.58 -5.72 4.47
CA ALA A 45 -13.36 -6.46 4.19
C ALA A 45 -12.54 -5.78 3.06
N THR A 46 -13.19 -5.26 2.02
CA THR A 46 -12.53 -4.50 0.96
C THR A 46 -11.85 -3.25 1.52
N ALA A 47 -12.55 -2.48 2.36
CA ALA A 47 -11.99 -1.29 2.99
C ALA A 47 -10.78 -1.63 3.88
N ILE A 48 -10.87 -2.70 4.67
CA ILE A 48 -9.78 -3.18 5.51
C ILE A 48 -8.58 -3.61 4.67
N VAL A 49 -8.80 -4.40 3.61
CA VAL A 49 -7.74 -4.85 2.69
C VAL A 49 -7.05 -3.65 2.04
N LEU A 50 -7.81 -2.65 1.58
CA LEU A 50 -7.24 -1.41 1.02
C LEU A 50 -6.36 -0.68 2.02
N LEU A 51 -6.87 -0.40 3.22
CA LEU A 51 -6.14 0.34 4.25
C LEU A 51 -4.88 -0.39 4.71
N LEU A 52 -4.96 -1.72 4.88
CA LEU A 52 -3.80 -2.54 5.25
C LEU A 52 -2.76 -2.57 4.13
N THR A 53 -3.19 -2.77 2.88
CA THR A 53 -2.26 -2.82 1.74
C THR A 53 -1.51 -1.50 1.58
N VAL A 54 -2.21 -0.37 1.65
CA VAL A 54 -1.58 0.96 1.61
C VAL A 54 -0.63 1.14 2.78
N SER A 55 -1.05 0.80 4.01
CA SER A 55 -0.20 0.90 5.20
C SER A 55 1.10 0.09 5.05
N ILE A 56 1.01 -1.15 4.58
CA ILE A 56 2.17 -2.01 4.34
C ILE A 56 3.12 -1.37 3.32
N HIS A 57 2.61 -0.83 2.21
CA HIS A 57 3.48 -0.21 1.21
C HIS A 57 4.21 1.03 1.73
N TYR A 58 3.55 1.83 2.57
CA TYR A 58 4.17 3.00 3.20
C TYR A 58 5.23 2.60 4.24
N VAL A 59 4.94 1.61 5.08
CA VAL A 59 5.90 1.10 6.07
C VAL A 59 7.10 0.47 5.36
N ASN A 60 6.87 -0.33 4.32
CA ASN A 60 7.95 -0.92 3.53
C ASN A 60 8.78 0.15 2.85
N GLU A 61 8.17 1.15 2.21
CA GLU A 61 8.92 2.25 1.57
C GLU A 61 9.77 3.00 2.59
N TYR A 62 9.25 3.22 3.81
CA TYR A 62 10.02 3.84 4.89
C TYR A 62 11.18 2.96 5.37
N ALA A 63 10.98 1.65 5.52
CA ALA A 63 11.96 0.72 6.06
C ALA A 63 13.06 0.35 5.04
N ASP A 64 12.68 0.23 3.77
CA ASP A 64 13.50 -0.36 2.70
C ASP A 64 14.21 0.69 1.84
N VAL A 65 14.29 1.96 2.26
CA VAL A 65 14.90 3.05 1.46
C VAL A 65 16.31 2.68 0.98
N GLU A 66 17.14 2.19 1.90
CA GLU A 66 18.51 1.82 1.60
C GLU A 66 18.59 0.58 0.70
N THR A 67 17.79 -0.45 0.97
CA THR A 67 17.80 -1.70 0.20
C THR A 67 17.22 -1.51 -1.20
N ASP A 68 16.13 -0.76 -1.34
CA ASP A 68 15.52 -0.43 -2.63
C ASP A 68 16.49 0.38 -3.51
N SER A 69 17.34 1.23 -2.93
CA SER A 69 18.35 2.01 -3.67
C SER A 69 19.45 1.16 -4.32
N LEU A 70 19.62 -0.08 -3.86
CA LEU A 70 20.60 -1.04 -4.39
C LEU A 70 20.02 -1.95 -5.46
N THR A 71 18.73 -1.83 -5.77
CA THR A 71 18.02 -2.72 -6.70
C THR A 71 17.66 -2.04 -8.01
N GLU A 72 17.60 -2.82 -9.09
CA GLU A 72 16.98 -2.36 -10.33
C GLU A 72 15.47 -2.44 -10.22
N ARG A 73 14.82 -1.28 -10.23
CA ARG A 73 13.37 -1.17 -10.06
C ARG A 73 12.62 -1.77 -11.24
N THR A 74 11.60 -2.55 -10.91
CA THR A 74 10.56 -3.01 -11.84
C THR A 74 9.20 -2.42 -11.43
N PRO A 75 8.11 -2.61 -12.20
CA PRO A 75 6.78 -2.17 -11.76
C PRO A 75 6.30 -2.80 -10.43
N TYR A 76 6.89 -3.92 -9.99
CA TYR A 76 6.45 -4.68 -8.82
C TYR A 76 7.51 -4.84 -7.71
N SER A 77 8.78 -4.59 -7.99
CA SER A 77 9.90 -4.77 -7.05
C SER A 77 10.86 -3.58 -7.07
N GLY A 78 11.58 -3.34 -5.97
CA GLY A 78 12.58 -2.27 -5.83
C GLY A 78 11.99 -0.89 -5.57
N GLY A 79 11.12 -0.77 -4.56
CA GLY A 79 10.58 0.53 -4.18
C GLY A 79 9.48 1.11 -5.07
N SER A 80 8.82 2.14 -4.57
CA SER A 80 8.07 3.07 -5.42
C SER A 80 9.01 3.98 -6.22
N GLY A 81 10.23 4.17 -5.72
CA GLY A 81 11.23 5.11 -6.25
C GLY A 81 11.04 6.54 -5.75
N VAL A 82 10.01 6.81 -4.95
CA VAL A 82 9.67 8.16 -4.48
C VAL A 82 10.72 8.67 -3.49
N LEU A 83 11.11 7.89 -2.48
CA LEU A 83 12.11 8.32 -1.52
C LEU A 83 13.52 8.44 -2.12
N PRO A 84 14.02 7.46 -2.93
CA PRO A 84 15.29 7.62 -3.63
C PRO A 84 15.36 8.82 -4.58
N SER A 85 14.22 9.22 -5.18
CA SER A 85 14.17 10.41 -6.05
C SER A 85 14.17 11.75 -5.30
N GLY A 86 14.02 11.74 -3.97
CA GLY A 86 13.87 12.95 -3.16
C GLY A 86 12.53 13.69 -3.34
N ALA A 87 11.55 13.09 -4.01
CA ALA A 87 10.25 13.72 -4.27
C ALA A 87 9.41 13.91 -3.00
N VAL A 88 9.63 13.07 -1.98
CA VAL A 88 8.98 13.15 -0.67
C VAL A 88 10.06 12.92 0.41
N PRO A 89 10.10 13.75 1.46
CA PRO A 89 10.95 13.50 2.63
C PRO A 89 10.58 12.19 3.36
N ARG A 90 11.55 11.41 3.82
CA ARG A 90 11.29 10.11 4.51
C ARG A 90 10.50 10.29 5.81
N ASP A 91 10.76 11.36 6.54
CA ASP A 91 10.13 11.70 7.82
C ASP A 91 8.63 12.01 7.72
N VAL A 92 8.11 12.36 6.53
CA VAL A 92 6.68 12.59 6.35
C VAL A 92 5.87 11.33 6.04
N VAL A 93 6.53 10.21 5.73
CA VAL A 93 5.85 8.96 5.30
C VAL A 93 5.02 8.36 6.43
N MET A 94 5.60 8.15 7.62
CA MET A 94 4.87 7.54 8.75
C MET A 94 3.76 8.46 9.32
N PRO A 95 3.97 9.78 9.50
CA PRO A 95 2.89 10.70 9.88
C PRO A 95 1.71 10.71 8.90
N SER A 96 1.95 10.54 7.60
CA SER A 96 0.89 10.55 6.59
C SER A 96 -0.06 9.36 6.66
N LEU A 97 0.35 8.25 7.29
CA LEU A 97 -0.53 7.14 7.65
C LEU A 97 -1.28 7.33 8.98
N GLY A 98 -1.01 8.42 9.71
CA GLY A 98 -1.44 8.57 11.09
C GLY A 98 -0.73 7.62 12.07
N LEU A 99 0.37 6.97 11.64
CA LEU A 99 1.13 6.01 12.43
C LEU A 99 2.23 6.64 13.31
N TRP A 100 2.21 7.96 13.51
CA TRP A 100 3.20 8.63 14.35
C TRP A 100 2.56 9.65 15.29
N ALA A 101 2.58 9.33 16.60
CA ALA A 101 2.55 10.32 17.66
C ALA A 101 4.00 10.72 17.95
N SER A 102 4.31 12.01 17.90
CA SER A 102 5.66 12.51 18.19
C SER A 102 6.09 12.12 19.60
N SER A 103 7.08 11.25 19.75
CA SER A 103 7.90 11.21 20.96
C SER A 103 9.14 12.06 20.71
N SER A 104 8.97 13.39 20.76
CA SER A 104 10.07 14.32 20.97
C SER A 104 10.21 14.55 22.48
N ASN A 105 11.21 13.93 23.08
CA ASN A 105 11.93 14.43 24.26
C ASN A 105 13.42 14.19 24.03
#